data_AF-W1V7I8-F1
#
_entry.id   AF-W1V7I8-F1
#
_cell.length_a   1.000
_cell.length_b   1.000
_cell.length_c   1.000
_cell.angle_alpha   90.00
_cell.angle_beta   90.00
_cell.angle_gamma   90.00
#
_symmetry.space_group_name_H-M   'P 1'
#
loop_
_entity.id
_entity.type
_entity.pdbx_description
1 polymer ?
#
loop_
_entity_poly.entity_id
_entity_poly.type
_entity_poly.pdbx_seq_one_letter_code
_entity_poly.pdbx_strand_id
1 'polypeptide(L)'
;MGTGPGGAEGYTKQVEPNPRHLGGFVWEWRDHALIDPRPEASGALRYGGDFGEDVHDGNFVCDGLVTADSVPSAGTRAWAASVAPVVATALADDPGAVELRNRFHSRTTQGLALAYQVLAEDSGQAVVTGQVKAPELAAGESTVLRVEGLGEAIERLRREEPQAVVHVQAAVLDPVVAGIPATSPRQVDPVTGAVLLP
;
A
#
# COMPACT_ATOMS: atom_id res chain seq x y z
N MET A 1 -16.99 0.29 1.75
CA MET A 1 -17.93 -0.82 1.54
C MET A 1 -17.59 -1.66 0.32
N GLY A 2 -17.27 -2.94 0.54
CA GLY A 2 -16.93 -3.90 -0.52
C GLY A 2 -15.69 -3.49 -1.34
N THR A 3 -15.73 -3.75 -2.65
CA THR A 3 -14.64 -3.38 -3.58
C THR A 3 -14.50 -1.85 -3.70
N GLY A 4 -13.44 -1.31 -3.12
CA GLY A 4 -13.17 0.12 -2.99
C GLY A 4 -12.23 0.37 -1.80
N PRO A 5 -12.05 1.62 -1.33
CA PRO A 5 -12.61 2.85 -1.88
C PRO A 5 -11.80 3.35 -3.09
N GLY A 6 -12.51 3.82 -4.12
CA GLY A 6 -11.89 4.57 -5.21
C GLY A 6 -11.52 6.00 -4.80
N GLY A 7 -10.61 6.65 -5.53
CA GLY A 7 -10.33 8.08 -5.37
C GLY A 7 -9.46 8.48 -4.17
N ALA A 8 -8.89 7.53 -3.42
CA ALA A 8 -8.00 7.81 -2.29
C ALA A 8 -6.82 8.75 -2.66
N GLU A 9 -6.15 8.46 -3.77
CA GLU A 9 -5.06 9.30 -4.28
C GLU A 9 -5.55 10.69 -4.69
N GLY A 10 -6.72 10.77 -5.32
CA GLY A 10 -7.33 12.04 -5.71
C GLY A 10 -7.65 12.94 -4.50
N TYR A 11 -8.17 12.36 -3.42
CA TYR A 11 -8.42 13.07 -2.17
C TYR A 11 -7.12 13.62 -1.56
N THR A 12 -6.11 12.77 -1.42
CA THR A 12 -4.82 13.18 -0.83
C THR A 12 -4.10 14.25 -1.64
N LYS A 13 -4.14 14.18 -2.98
CA LYS A 13 -3.63 15.23 -3.88
C LYS A 13 -4.33 16.58 -3.71
N GLN A 14 -5.59 16.61 -3.31
CA GLN A 14 -6.32 17.85 -3.03
C GLN A 14 -6.05 18.37 -1.60
N VAL A 15 -5.81 17.48 -0.63
CA VAL A 15 -5.53 17.88 0.75
C VAL A 15 -4.12 18.45 0.89
N GLU A 16 -3.12 17.74 0.39
CA GLU A 16 -1.71 18.01 0.67
C GLU A 16 -1.23 19.46 0.38
N PRO A 17 -1.58 20.11 -0.74
CA PRO A 17 -1.14 21.48 -1.00
C PRO A 17 -1.95 22.55 -0.24
N ASN A 18 -3.06 22.17 0.42
CA ASN A 18 -4.00 23.10 1.02
C ASN A 18 -3.86 23.13 2.54
N PRO A 19 -3.20 24.14 3.14
CA PRO A 19 -2.93 24.17 4.59
C PRO A 19 -4.19 24.29 5.47
N ARG A 20 -5.34 24.58 4.87
CA ARG A 20 -6.65 24.60 5.57
C ARG A 20 -7.33 23.23 5.60
N HIS A 21 -6.86 22.26 4.82
CA HIS A 21 -7.38 20.90 4.83
C HIS A 21 -6.53 20.04 5.78
N LEU A 22 -7.13 19.58 6.87
CA LEU A 22 -6.45 18.76 7.89
C LEU A 22 -6.48 17.26 7.58
N GLY A 23 -7.02 16.87 6.42
CA GLY A 23 -7.24 15.48 6.04
C GLY A 23 -8.68 15.04 6.26
N GLY A 24 -8.87 13.76 6.61
CA GLY A 24 -10.16 13.15 6.80
C GLY A 24 -10.04 11.77 7.43
N PHE A 25 -11.16 11.23 7.90
CA PHE A 25 -11.24 9.90 8.49
C PHE A 25 -11.98 8.99 7.51
N VAL A 26 -11.38 7.85 7.18
CA VAL A 26 -12.07 6.83 6.38
C VAL A 26 -13.18 6.22 7.21
N TRP A 27 -14.37 6.14 6.62
CA TRP A 27 -15.46 5.33 7.12
C TRP A 27 -15.41 3.95 6.43
N GLU A 28 -15.18 2.85 7.13
CA GLU A 28 -14.70 2.76 8.51
C GLU A 28 -13.53 1.80 8.65
N TRP A 29 -13.05 1.57 9.88
CA TRP A 29 -11.87 0.72 10.07
C TRP A 29 -12.20 -0.75 9.80
N ARG A 30 -13.33 -1.25 10.30
CA ARG A 30 -13.60 -2.68 10.41
C ARG A 30 -15.04 -3.03 10.03
N ASP A 31 -15.23 -4.10 9.28
CA ASP A 31 -16.55 -4.71 9.08
C ASP A 31 -17.08 -5.25 10.42
N HIS A 32 -18.34 -4.99 10.76
CA HIS A 32 -18.98 -5.58 11.94
C HIS A 32 -19.86 -6.79 11.60
N ALA A 33 -19.35 -7.67 10.72
CA ALA A 33 -19.91 -9.00 10.57
C ALA A 33 -19.59 -9.89 11.78
N LEU A 34 -20.48 -10.80 12.12
CA LEU A 34 -20.32 -11.73 13.23
C LEU A 34 -20.01 -13.13 12.71
N ILE A 35 -19.10 -13.83 13.39
CA ILE A 35 -18.81 -15.24 13.10
C ILE A 35 -20.01 -16.08 13.57
N ASP A 36 -20.57 -16.87 12.66
CA ASP A 36 -21.62 -17.83 12.96
C ASP A 36 -21.05 -19.00 13.80
N PRO A 37 -21.45 -19.16 15.08
CA PRO A 37 -20.87 -20.18 15.94
C PRO A 37 -21.41 -21.59 15.66
N ARG A 38 -22.38 -21.73 14.75
CA ARG A 38 -23.04 -23.01 14.46
C ARG A 38 -22.13 -23.93 13.62
N PRO A 39 -22.02 -25.23 13.94
CA PRO A 39 -21.13 -26.16 13.25
C PRO A 39 -21.37 -26.24 11.74
N GLU A 40 -22.62 -26.19 11.30
CA GLU A 40 -23.04 -26.27 9.89
C GLU A 40 -22.68 -25.04 9.07
N ALA A 41 -22.43 -23.90 9.72
CA ALA A 41 -22.10 -22.64 9.05
C ALA A 41 -20.58 -22.44 8.88
N SER A 42 -19.75 -23.36 9.36
CA SER A 42 -18.28 -23.35 9.19
C SER A 42 -17.61 -22.02 9.56
N GLY A 43 -18.14 -21.28 10.54
CA GLY A 43 -17.59 -19.97 10.94
C GLY A 43 -17.80 -18.85 9.91
N ALA A 44 -18.80 -18.98 9.03
CA ALA A 44 -19.16 -17.94 8.08
C ALA A 44 -19.44 -16.60 8.77
N LEU A 45 -19.03 -15.50 8.13
CA LEU A 45 -19.39 -14.16 8.56
C LEU A 45 -20.83 -13.85 8.16
N ARG A 46 -21.59 -13.30 9.10
CA ARG A 46 -23.01 -12.97 9.00
C ARG A 46 -23.25 -11.50 9.31
N TYR A 47 -24.26 -10.90 8.71
CA TYR A 47 -24.65 -9.51 8.94
C TYR A 47 -26.18 -9.39 9.05
N GLY A 48 -26.71 -8.16 9.06
CA GLY A 48 -28.14 -7.94 9.30
C GLY A 48 -29.04 -8.74 8.35
N GLY A 49 -30.04 -9.42 8.91
CA GLY A 49 -30.95 -10.32 8.18
C GLY A 49 -30.58 -11.79 8.27
N ASP A 50 -29.30 -12.12 8.53
CA ASP A 50 -28.88 -13.52 8.74
C ASP A 50 -29.33 -14.09 10.09
N PHE A 51 -29.79 -13.24 11.02
CA PHE A 51 -30.23 -13.64 12.37
C PHE A 51 -31.75 -13.65 12.53
N GLY A 52 -32.49 -13.46 11.43
CA GLY A 52 -33.95 -13.52 11.41
C GLY A 52 -34.63 -12.23 11.89
N GLU A 53 -33.94 -11.10 11.85
CA GLU A 53 -34.55 -9.80 12.11
C GLU A 53 -35.60 -9.45 11.05
N ASP A 54 -36.77 -8.96 11.47
CA ASP A 54 -37.84 -8.53 10.54
C ASP A 54 -37.47 -7.26 9.74
N VAL A 55 -36.57 -6.42 10.29
CA VAL A 55 -36.10 -5.17 9.71
C VAL A 55 -34.59 -5.08 9.91
N HIS A 56 -33.84 -4.89 8.81
CA HIS A 56 -32.38 -4.79 8.82
C HIS A 56 -31.87 -4.02 7.59
N ASP A 57 -30.63 -3.52 7.67
CA ASP A 57 -29.94 -2.83 6.57
C ASP A 57 -28.91 -3.73 5.84
N GLY A 58 -28.97 -5.03 6.09
CA GLY A 58 -28.19 -6.00 5.33
C GLY A 58 -26.69 -5.88 5.61
N ASN A 59 -25.91 -5.87 4.53
CA ASN A 59 -24.45 -5.82 4.59
C ASN A 59 -23.88 -4.41 4.75
N PHE A 60 -24.70 -3.36 5.00
CA PHE A 60 -24.21 -1.99 5.21
C PHE A 60 -23.17 -1.88 6.33
N VAL A 61 -23.19 -2.83 7.27
CA VAL A 61 -22.22 -2.96 8.37
C VAL A 61 -20.86 -3.58 7.95
N CYS A 62 -20.77 -4.09 6.72
CA CYS A 62 -19.55 -4.67 6.13
C CYS A 62 -18.89 -3.64 5.21
N ASP A 63 -18.51 -2.51 5.77
CA ASP A 63 -18.01 -1.34 5.05
C ASP A 63 -16.60 -0.86 5.42
N GLY A 64 -15.86 -1.67 6.17
CA GLY A 64 -14.53 -1.40 6.66
C GLY A 64 -13.40 -1.52 5.65
N LEU A 65 -12.26 -0.92 6.01
CA LEU A 65 -10.97 -1.22 5.38
C LEU A 65 -10.49 -2.63 5.75
N VAL A 66 -10.81 -3.13 6.93
CA VAL A 66 -10.42 -4.45 7.40
C VAL A 66 -11.67 -5.30 7.62
N THR A 67 -11.62 -6.57 7.23
CA THR A 67 -12.72 -7.50 7.48
C THR A 67 -12.90 -7.77 8.97
N ALA A 68 -14.04 -8.35 9.34
CA ALA A 68 -14.36 -8.67 10.74
C ALA A 68 -13.30 -9.59 11.39
N ASP A 69 -12.70 -10.50 10.61
CA ASP A 69 -11.62 -11.41 11.01
C ASP A 69 -10.20 -10.82 10.83
N SER A 70 -10.07 -9.49 10.71
CA SER A 70 -8.80 -8.75 10.66
C SER A 70 -7.96 -8.94 9.40
N VAL A 71 -8.59 -9.28 8.27
CA VAL A 71 -7.92 -9.33 6.96
C VAL A 71 -8.04 -7.97 6.27
N PRO A 72 -6.93 -7.34 5.82
CA PRO A 72 -7.02 -6.12 5.04
C PRO A 72 -7.83 -6.32 3.75
N SER A 73 -8.83 -5.48 3.51
CA SER A 73 -9.56 -5.45 2.24
C SER A 73 -8.68 -4.91 1.12
N ALA A 74 -9.11 -5.09 -0.14
CA ALA A 74 -8.41 -4.56 -1.31
C ALA A 74 -8.11 -3.05 -1.20
N GLY A 75 -9.04 -2.28 -0.62
CA GLY A 75 -8.91 -0.84 -0.42
C GLY A 75 -7.86 -0.41 0.60
N THR A 76 -7.55 -1.26 1.57
CA THR A 76 -6.62 -0.89 2.66
C THR A 76 -5.26 -0.50 2.13
N ARG A 77 -4.74 -1.26 1.17
CA ARG A 77 -3.39 -1.03 0.63
C ARG A 77 -3.35 0.25 -0.20
N ALA A 78 -4.37 0.49 -1.02
CA ALA A 78 -4.49 1.72 -1.80
C ALA A 78 -4.58 2.96 -0.89
N TRP A 79 -5.36 2.88 0.19
CA TRP A 79 -5.43 3.94 1.19
C TRP A 79 -4.09 4.15 1.89
N ALA A 80 -3.47 3.08 2.41
CA ALA A 80 -2.19 3.13 3.13
C ALA A 80 -1.07 3.75 2.27
N ALA A 81 -1.01 3.38 0.98
CA ALA A 81 -0.07 3.99 0.03
C ALA A 81 -0.36 5.49 -0.17
N SER A 82 -1.63 5.86 -0.34
CA SER A 82 -2.04 7.27 -0.55
C SER A 82 -1.62 8.18 0.61
N VAL A 83 -1.70 7.68 1.85
CA VAL A 83 -1.37 8.46 3.06
C VAL A 83 0.04 8.17 3.61
N ALA A 84 0.88 7.42 2.90
CA ALA A 84 2.21 7.04 3.38
C ALA A 84 3.07 8.27 3.74
N PRO A 85 3.64 8.37 4.96
CA PRO A 85 4.33 9.59 5.40
C PRO A 85 5.66 9.84 4.67
N VAL A 86 6.18 8.88 3.91
CA VAL A 86 7.31 9.07 3.01
C VAL A 86 6.95 8.45 1.68
N VAL A 87 7.10 9.23 0.60
CA VAL A 87 6.73 8.81 -0.76
C VAL A 87 8.00 8.58 -1.55
N ALA A 88 7.99 7.51 -2.32
CA ALA A 88 9.03 7.20 -3.30
C ALA A 88 8.42 7.17 -4.70
N THR A 89 9.00 7.91 -5.64
CA THR A 89 8.49 8.02 -7.01
C THR A 89 9.65 7.82 -7.99
N ALA A 90 9.60 6.77 -8.79
CA ALA A 90 10.59 6.56 -9.84
C ALA A 90 10.43 7.64 -10.92
N LEU A 91 11.55 8.22 -11.36
CA LEU A 91 11.55 9.27 -12.38
C LEU A 91 11.53 8.65 -13.78
N ALA A 92 10.60 9.12 -14.62
CA ALA A 92 10.41 8.56 -15.96
C ALA A 92 11.55 8.92 -16.93
N ASP A 93 12.17 10.08 -16.74
CA ASP A 93 13.21 10.67 -17.56
C ASP A 93 14.65 10.31 -17.12
N ASP A 94 14.82 9.76 -15.92
CA ASP A 94 16.11 9.23 -15.44
C ASP A 94 15.96 7.80 -14.87
N PRO A 95 16.08 6.77 -15.74
CA PRO A 95 16.06 5.37 -15.32
C PRO A 95 17.15 5.08 -14.28
N GLY A 96 16.75 4.80 -13.04
CA GLY A 96 17.63 4.58 -11.90
C GLY A 96 17.55 5.66 -10.82
N ALA A 97 16.79 6.73 -11.03
CA ALA A 97 16.50 7.75 -10.04
C ALA A 97 15.11 7.57 -9.40
N VAL A 98 15.06 7.74 -8.08
CA VAL A 98 13.83 7.73 -7.29
C VAL A 98 13.77 9.01 -6.47
N GLU A 99 12.74 9.83 -6.69
CA GLU A 99 12.43 10.95 -5.81
C GLU A 99 11.87 10.40 -4.49
N LEU A 100 12.47 10.83 -3.38
CA LEU A 100 12.00 10.58 -2.03
C LEU A 100 11.50 11.89 -1.44
N ARG A 101 10.29 11.88 -0.88
CA ARG A 101 9.69 13.03 -0.20
C ARG A 101 9.24 12.65 1.20
N ASN A 102 9.79 13.34 2.20
CA ASN A 102 9.37 13.19 3.59
C ASN A 102 8.14 14.08 3.88
N ARG A 103 6.97 13.44 4.03
CA ARG A 103 5.71 14.10 4.38
C ARG A 103 5.43 14.14 5.88
N PHE A 104 6.34 13.65 6.73
CA PHE A 104 6.18 13.86 8.17
C PHE A 104 6.18 15.35 8.50
N HIS A 105 5.38 15.72 9.49
CA HIS A 105 5.36 17.09 10.02
C HIS A 105 6.59 17.41 10.89
N SER A 106 7.14 16.42 11.60
CA SER A 106 8.20 16.65 12.61
C SER A 106 9.27 15.56 12.72
N ARG A 107 9.17 14.47 11.95
CA ARG A 107 10.13 13.35 11.99
C ARG A 107 11.06 13.38 10.79
N THR A 108 12.29 12.91 10.97
CA THR A 108 13.20 12.62 9.86
C THR A 108 12.91 11.23 9.27
N THR A 109 13.51 10.92 8.13
CA THR A 109 13.53 9.57 7.53
C THR A 109 14.63 8.68 8.11
N GLN A 110 15.24 9.06 9.23
CA GLN A 110 16.32 8.29 9.86
C GLN A 110 15.88 6.85 10.15
N GLY A 111 16.71 5.90 9.73
CA GLY A 111 16.47 4.47 9.98
C GLY A 111 15.51 3.80 8.98
N LEU A 112 14.90 4.57 8.08
CA LEU A 112 14.05 4.02 7.02
C LEU A 112 14.88 3.45 5.86
N ALA A 113 14.26 2.56 5.10
CA ALA A 113 14.85 2.00 3.88
C ALA A 113 13.91 2.16 2.70
N LEU A 114 14.49 2.44 1.53
CA LEU A 114 13.82 2.34 0.25
C LEU A 114 13.88 0.89 -0.21
N ALA A 115 12.73 0.27 -0.39
CA ALA A 115 12.60 -0.96 -1.15
C ALA A 115 12.08 -0.65 -2.54
N TYR A 116 12.57 -1.40 -3.53
CA TYR A 116 12.13 -1.26 -4.90
C TYR A 116 11.99 -2.61 -5.59
N GLN A 117 11.16 -2.61 -6.62
CA GLN A 117 11.12 -3.70 -7.58
C GLN A 117 10.80 -3.21 -8.99
N VAL A 118 11.25 -4.00 -9.97
CA VAL A 118 10.99 -3.80 -11.39
C VAL A 118 10.08 -4.92 -11.87
N LEU A 119 8.91 -4.57 -12.40
CA LEU A 119 7.89 -5.48 -12.90
C LEU A 119 7.75 -5.34 -14.42
N ALA A 120 7.55 -6.47 -15.10
CA ALA A 120 6.95 -6.51 -16.44
C ALA A 120 5.44 -6.71 -16.29
N GLU A 121 4.62 -5.78 -16.78
CA GLU A 121 3.16 -5.80 -16.62
C GLU A 121 2.53 -7.08 -17.17
N ASP A 122 3.05 -7.61 -18.28
CA ASP A 122 2.50 -8.79 -18.97
C ASP A 122 2.63 -10.09 -18.17
N SER A 123 3.69 -10.20 -17.33
CA SER A 123 3.92 -11.38 -16.49
C SER A 123 3.51 -11.17 -15.03
N GLY A 124 3.43 -9.91 -14.57
CA GLY A 124 3.21 -9.57 -13.17
C GLY A 124 4.29 -10.08 -12.22
N GLN A 125 5.40 -10.63 -12.74
CA GLN A 125 6.51 -11.14 -11.96
C GLN A 125 7.56 -10.05 -11.75
N ALA A 126 8.00 -9.89 -10.50
CA ALA A 126 9.12 -9.02 -10.18
C ALA A 126 10.39 -9.65 -10.79
N VAL A 127 11.05 -8.92 -11.68
CA VAL A 127 12.26 -9.37 -12.36
C VAL A 127 13.51 -9.00 -11.55
N VAL A 128 13.44 -7.89 -10.82
CA VAL A 128 14.50 -7.42 -9.92
C VAL A 128 13.86 -6.79 -8.70
N THR A 129 14.36 -7.13 -7.51
CA THR A 129 14.02 -6.48 -6.24
C THR A 129 15.28 -6.01 -5.54
N GLY A 130 15.17 -5.02 -4.65
CA GLY A 130 16.29 -4.58 -3.84
C GLY A 130 15.87 -3.64 -2.72
N GLN A 131 16.81 -3.40 -1.81
CA GLN A 131 16.63 -2.50 -0.69
C GLN A 131 17.90 -1.67 -0.49
N VAL A 132 17.72 -0.36 -0.34
CA VAL A 132 18.80 0.58 -0.02
C VAL A 132 18.40 1.44 1.18
N LYS A 133 19.39 1.88 1.96
CA LYS A 133 19.14 2.79 3.07
C LYS A 133 18.58 4.11 2.52
N ALA A 134 17.49 4.61 3.10
CA ALA A 134 17.00 5.93 2.74
C ALA A 134 17.96 7.01 3.29
N PRO A 135 18.26 8.08 2.52
CA PRO A 135 18.94 9.23 3.07
C PRO A 135 18.10 9.85 4.20
N GLU A 136 18.76 10.49 5.15
CA GLU A 136 18.08 11.23 6.20
C GLU A 136 17.60 12.58 5.63
N LEU A 137 16.29 12.78 5.66
CA LEU A 137 15.58 13.97 5.22
C LEU A 137 14.84 14.54 6.43
N ALA A 138 14.95 15.85 6.64
CA ALA A 138 14.11 16.55 7.61
C ALA A 138 12.63 16.53 7.15
N ALA A 139 11.74 16.90 8.08
CA ALA A 139 10.32 17.02 7.79
C ALA A 139 10.07 17.97 6.60
N GLY A 140 9.33 17.53 5.61
CA GLY A 140 9.01 18.29 4.40
C GLY A 140 10.09 18.29 3.31
N GLU A 141 11.27 17.71 3.54
CA GLU A 141 12.34 17.67 2.54
C GLU A 141 12.13 16.59 1.48
N SER A 142 12.69 16.84 0.30
CA SER A 142 12.77 15.88 -0.79
C SER A 142 14.21 15.76 -1.30
N THR A 143 14.56 14.59 -1.83
CA THR A 143 15.80 14.39 -2.59
C THR A 143 15.58 13.38 -3.70
N VAL A 144 16.43 13.43 -4.73
CA VAL A 144 16.54 12.35 -5.70
C VAL A 144 17.63 11.38 -5.24
N LEU A 145 17.27 10.10 -5.08
CA LEU A 145 18.19 9.02 -4.77
C LEU A 145 18.50 8.22 -6.03
N ARG A 146 19.79 8.13 -6.37
CA ARG A 146 20.29 7.23 -7.40
C ARG A 146 20.39 5.82 -6.82
N VAL A 147 19.67 4.86 -7.39
CA VAL A 147 19.73 3.45 -6.98
C VAL A 147 20.65 2.71 -7.94
N GLU A 148 21.76 2.19 -7.41
CA GLU A 148 22.74 1.44 -8.19
C GLU A 148 22.10 0.22 -8.85
N GLY A 149 22.39 0.00 -10.14
CA GLY A 149 21.86 -1.13 -10.92
C GLY A 149 20.37 -1.05 -11.30
N LEU A 150 19.58 -0.12 -10.75
CA LEU A 150 18.15 0.01 -11.08
C LEU A 150 17.93 0.40 -12.55
N GLY A 151 18.67 1.39 -13.05
CA GLY A 151 18.58 1.81 -14.46
C GLY A 151 18.98 0.68 -15.41
N GLU A 152 20.05 -0.05 -15.09
CA GLU A 152 20.51 -1.20 -15.89
C GLU A 152 19.49 -2.34 -15.90
N ALA A 153 18.81 -2.59 -14.78
CA ALA A 153 17.74 -3.58 -14.68
C ALA A 153 16.53 -3.21 -15.55
N ILE A 154 16.10 -1.94 -15.51
CA ILE A 154 14.99 -1.43 -16.34
C ILE A 154 15.36 -1.56 -17.82
N GLU A 155 16.55 -1.13 -18.21
CA GLU A 155 17.00 -1.18 -19.61
C GLU A 155 17.22 -2.61 -20.11
N ARG A 156 17.69 -3.52 -19.24
CA ARG A 156 17.77 -4.95 -19.57
C ARG A 156 16.38 -5.52 -19.84
N LEU A 157 15.42 -5.25 -18.96
CA LEU A 157 14.05 -5.75 -19.11
C LEU A 157 13.40 -5.21 -20.40
N ARG A 158 13.56 -3.92 -20.70
CA ARG A 158 13.07 -3.33 -21.97
C ARG A 158 13.67 -3.98 -23.22
N ARG A 159 14.92 -4.48 -23.14
CA ARG A 159 15.55 -5.21 -24.26
C ARG A 159 15.04 -6.64 -24.38
N GLU A 160 14.87 -7.32 -23.26
CA GLU A 160 14.42 -8.73 -23.21
C GLU A 160 12.92 -8.84 -23.53
N GLU A 161 12.13 -7.85 -23.13
CA GLU A 161 10.68 -7.76 -23.36
C GLU A 161 10.28 -6.40 -23.94
N PRO A 162 10.54 -6.13 -25.24
CA PRO A 162 10.30 -4.80 -25.84
C PRO A 162 8.85 -4.32 -25.87
N GLN A 163 7.90 -5.22 -25.66
CA GLN A 163 6.47 -4.92 -25.59
C GLN A 163 5.97 -4.77 -24.16
N ALA A 164 6.76 -5.19 -23.16
CA ALA A 164 6.34 -5.14 -21.77
C ALA A 164 6.39 -3.71 -21.23
N VAL A 165 5.34 -3.33 -20.50
CA VAL A 165 5.35 -2.11 -19.71
C VAL A 165 6.14 -2.37 -18.44
N VAL A 166 7.20 -1.57 -18.22
CA VAL A 166 8.07 -1.70 -17.05
C VAL A 166 7.62 -0.74 -15.96
N HIS A 167 7.26 -1.30 -14.79
CA HIS A 167 6.88 -0.53 -13.61
C HIS A 167 7.95 -0.62 -12.54
N VAL A 168 8.28 0.52 -11.95
CA VAL A 168 9.11 0.59 -10.75
C VAL A 168 8.22 0.90 -9.56
N GLN A 169 8.02 -0.09 -8.70
CA GLN A 169 7.35 0.13 -7.43
C GLN A 169 8.41 0.43 -6.38
N ALA A 170 8.22 1.50 -5.63
CA ALA A 170 9.13 1.93 -4.58
C ALA A 170 8.33 2.27 -3.32
N ALA A 171 8.81 1.82 -2.16
CA ALA A 171 8.19 2.12 -0.88
C ALA A 171 9.23 2.32 0.21
N VAL A 172 8.84 3.08 1.24
CA VAL A 172 9.69 3.32 2.40
C VAL A 172 9.18 2.50 3.57
N LEU A 173 10.07 1.68 4.14
CA LEU A 173 9.74 0.77 5.22
C LEU A 173 10.25 1.30 6.56
N ASP A 174 9.39 1.23 7.58
CA ASP A 174 9.82 1.34 8.98
C ASP A 174 10.62 0.06 9.33
N PRO A 175 11.72 0.14 10.09
CA PRO A 175 12.36 -1.04 10.67
C PRO A 175 11.37 -1.91 11.43
N VAL A 176 11.71 -3.20 11.58
CA VAL A 176 10.91 -4.14 12.39
C VAL A 176 10.72 -3.55 13.78
N VAL A 177 9.47 -3.40 14.21
CA VAL A 177 9.17 -3.07 15.60
C VAL A 177 9.61 -4.26 16.45
N ALA A 178 10.68 -4.07 17.22
CA ALA A 178 11.23 -5.14 18.06
C ALA A 178 10.15 -5.72 18.98
N GLY A 179 10.01 -7.05 18.98
CA GLY A 179 9.03 -7.76 19.79
C GLY A 179 7.66 -8.00 19.12
N ILE A 180 7.42 -7.48 17.91
CA ILE A 180 6.21 -7.79 17.13
C ILE A 180 6.59 -8.69 15.96
N PRO A 181 6.16 -9.97 15.94
CA PRO A 181 6.38 -10.84 14.80
C PRO A 181 5.69 -10.27 13.55
N ALA A 182 6.39 -10.21 12.42
CA ALA A 182 5.74 -9.91 11.14
C ALA A 182 4.85 -11.09 10.77
N THR A 183 3.54 -10.93 10.86
CA THR A 183 2.55 -11.97 10.51
C THR A 183 2.10 -11.89 9.06
N SER A 184 2.66 -10.95 8.28
CA SER A 184 2.36 -10.74 6.87
C SER A 184 3.56 -10.12 6.16
N PRO A 185 3.70 -10.30 4.84
CA PRO A 185 4.78 -9.69 4.09
C PRO A 185 4.70 -8.18 4.18
N ARG A 186 5.85 -7.52 4.37
CA ARG A 186 5.90 -6.07 4.65
C ARG A 186 5.30 -5.22 3.55
N GLN A 187 5.29 -5.75 2.33
CA GLN A 187 4.70 -5.12 1.18
C GLN A 187 4.23 -6.24 0.24
N VAL A 188 3.03 -6.08 -0.33
CA VAL A 188 2.52 -6.94 -1.41
C VAL A 188 2.08 -6.06 -2.56
N ASP A 189 2.16 -6.56 -3.78
CA ASP A 189 1.69 -5.87 -4.97
C ASP A 189 0.18 -5.55 -4.80
N PRO A 190 -0.25 -4.29 -4.96
CA PRO A 190 -1.64 -3.92 -4.75
C PRO A 190 -2.60 -4.47 -5.82
N VAL A 191 -2.08 -4.90 -6.98
CA VAL A 191 -2.83 -5.46 -8.11
C VAL A 191 -2.82 -6.99 -8.06
N THR A 192 -1.65 -7.60 -7.84
CA THR A 192 -1.46 -9.06 -7.92
C THR A 192 -1.46 -9.77 -6.57
N GLY A 193 -1.32 -9.03 -5.46
CA GLY A 193 -1.21 -9.59 -4.11
C GLY A 193 0.11 -10.32 -3.83
N ALA A 194 1.06 -10.31 -4.78
CA ALA A 194 2.35 -10.98 -4.64
C ALA A 194 3.23 -10.32 -3.58
N VAL A 195 3.97 -11.12 -2.82
CA VAL A 195 4.94 -10.64 -1.81
C VAL A 195 6.07 -9.85 -2.49
N LEU A 196 6.24 -8.58 -2.13
CA LEU A 196 7.26 -7.70 -2.73
C LEU A 196 8.62 -7.82 -2.02
N LEU A 197 8.61 -8.21 -0.74
CA LEU A 197 9.79 -8.54 0.06
C LEU A 197 9.40 -9.66 1.05
N PRO A 198 10.28 -10.66 1.27
CA PRO A 198 10.09 -11.60 2.37
C PRO A 198 9.97 -10.90 3.74
#